data_AF-A0A7X8GP05-F1
#
_entry.id   AF-A0A7X8GP05-F1
#
_cell.length_a   1.000
_cell.length_b   1.000
_cell.length_c   1.000
_cell.angle_alpha   90.00
_cell.angle_beta   90.00
_cell.angle_gamma   90.00
#
_symmetry.space_group_name_H-M   'P 1'
#
loop_
_entity.id
_entity.type
_entity.pdbx_description
1 polymer ?
#
loop_
_entity_poly.entity_id
_entity_poly.type
_entity_poly.pdbx_seq_one_letter_code
_entity_poly.pdbx_strand_id
1 'polypeptide(L)'
;MKAAKTGRIPEEGDSSIDFPRPPEVLPAWALEEARPWWNLDEFSLLVRAEEACGRILELKRVPLTENLWGLHVARGDRARIYVNSLLPPFWQRFACYHELYHLLVHRRGEAFWARTATPLSSFEYQADLFAWACMLPEWQESP
;
A
#
# COMPACT_ATOMS: atom_id res chain seq x y z
N MET A 1 -40.45 -31.00 -31.74
CA MET A 1 -39.54 -30.99 -30.57
C MET A 1 -38.31 -30.19 -30.97
N LYS A 2 -38.10 -29.00 -30.40
CA LYS A 2 -36.91 -28.17 -30.66
C LYS A 2 -35.98 -28.26 -29.45
N ALA A 3 -34.74 -28.67 -29.69
CA ALA A 3 -33.72 -28.83 -28.67
C ALA A 3 -33.43 -27.49 -27.98
N ALA A 4 -33.33 -27.52 -26.65
CA ALA A 4 -32.96 -26.40 -25.82
C ALA A 4 -31.53 -25.96 -26.13
N LYS A 5 -31.34 -24.66 -26.40
CA LYS A 5 -30.01 -24.05 -26.47
C LYS A 5 -29.41 -24.06 -25.07
N THR A 6 -28.34 -24.82 -24.90
CA THR A 6 -27.46 -24.79 -23.74
C THR A 6 -27.04 -23.35 -23.48
N GLY A 7 -27.39 -22.83 -22.31
CA GLY A 7 -26.95 -21.51 -21.86
C GLY A 7 -25.43 -21.50 -21.77
N ARG A 8 -24.80 -20.58 -22.49
CA ARG A 8 -23.41 -20.23 -22.26
C ARG A 8 -23.37 -19.51 -20.91
N ILE A 9 -22.88 -20.21 -19.89
CA ILE A 9 -22.50 -19.57 -18.62
C ILE A 9 -21.47 -18.49 -19.01
N PRO A 10 -21.66 -17.22 -18.65
CA PRO A 10 -20.62 -16.23 -18.85
C PRO A 10 -19.41 -16.69 -18.05
N GLU A 11 -18.28 -16.90 -18.71
CA GLU A 11 -17.02 -17.11 -18.01
C GLU A 11 -16.82 -15.90 -17.10
N GLU A 12 -16.64 -16.18 -15.80
CA GLU A 12 -16.21 -15.20 -14.83
C GLU A 12 -14.97 -14.52 -15.41
N GLY A 13 -15.08 -13.22 -15.67
CA GLY A 13 -13.94 -12.43 -16.11
C GLY A 13 -12.87 -12.58 -15.06
N ASP A 14 -11.73 -13.14 -15.45
CA ASP A 14 -10.51 -13.19 -14.68
C ASP A 14 -10.15 -11.74 -14.32
N SER A 15 -10.64 -11.24 -13.18
CA SER A 15 -10.22 -9.98 -12.59
C SER A 15 -8.85 -10.21 -11.95
N SER A 16 -7.87 -10.56 -12.78
CA SER A 16 -6.50 -10.70 -12.35
C SER A 16 -6.06 -9.32 -11.84
N ILE A 17 -5.98 -9.18 -10.52
CA ILE A 17 -5.39 -7.99 -9.89
C ILE A 17 -3.97 -7.88 -10.44
N ASP A 18 -3.69 -6.82 -11.20
CA ASP A 18 -2.36 -6.57 -11.76
C ASP A 18 -1.46 -6.06 -10.63
N PHE A 19 -0.56 -6.92 -10.18
CA PHE A 19 0.35 -6.60 -9.10
C PHE A 19 1.63 -5.95 -9.66
N PRO A 20 2.13 -4.84 -9.09
CA PRO A 20 3.30 -4.17 -9.60
C PRO A 20 4.46 -5.14 -9.53
N ARG A 21 5.27 -5.15 -10.59
CA ARG A 21 6.53 -5.86 -10.51
C ARG A 21 7.48 -5.06 -9.64
N PRO A 22 8.27 -5.75 -8.83
CA PRO A 22 9.27 -5.06 -8.08
C PRO A 22 10.35 -4.45 -8.99
N PRO A 23 10.96 -3.35 -8.55
CA PRO A 23 12.02 -2.70 -9.32
C PRO A 23 13.29 -3.57 -9.34
N GLU A 24 14.01 -3.54 -10.46
CA GLU A 24 15.31 -4.22 -10.60
C GLU A 24 16.35 -3.69 -9.60
N VAL A 25 16.27 -2.39 -9.31
CA VAL A 25 17.15 -1.71 -8.36
C VAL A 25 16.32 -0.72 -7.54
N LEU A 26 16.39 -0.86 -6.21
CA LEU A 26 15.85 0.13 -5.29
C LEU A 26 16.84 1.29 -5.12
N PRO A 27 16.38 2.55 -5.19
CA PRO A 27 17.26 3.69 -4.99
C PRO A 27 17.72 3.79 -3.53
N ALA A 28 18.92 4.34 -3.31
CA ALA A 28 19.54 4.42 -1.99
C ALA A 28 18.64 5.12 -0.94
N TRP A 29 17.96 6.21 -1.33
CA TRP A 29 17.06 6.93 -0.42
C TRP A 29 15.94 6.02 0.11
N ALA A 30 15.35 5.17 -0.74
CA ALA A 30 14.25 4.30 -0.34
C ALA A 30 14.74 3.24 0.65
N LEU A 31 15.94 2.69 0.42
CA LEU A 31 16.57 1.74 1.33
C LEU A 31 16.91 2.36 2.68
N GLU A 32 17.47 3.57 2.68
CA GLU A 32 17.81 4.31 3.91
C GLU A 32 16.57 4.63 4.74
N GLU A 33 15.50 5.11 4.09
CA GLU A 33 14.23 5.42 4.74
C GLU A 33 13.46 4.16 5.17
N ALA A 34 13.58 3.06 4.43
CA ALA A 34 12.92 1.78 4.72
C ALA A 34 13.58 1.00 5.85
N ARG A 35 14.90 1.13 6.03
CA ARG A 35 15.69 0.34 6.98
C ARG A 35 15.14 0.30 8.42
N PRO A 36 14.61 1.39 8.98
CA PRO A 36 13.94 1.32 10.28
C PRO A 36 12.78 0.31 10.25
N TRP A 37 11.98 0.27 9.20
CA TRP A 37 10.72 -0.47 9.13
C TRP A 37 10.87 -1.99 8.91
N TRP A 38 12.09 -2.46 8.71
CA TRP A 38 12.40 -3.87 8.45
C TRP A 38 12.09 -4.78 9.64
N ASN A 39 11.53 -5.95 9.34
CA ASN A 39 11.28 -7.04 10.27
C ASN A 39 10.44 -6.65 11.50
N LEU A 40 9.65 -5.57 11.38
CA LEU A 40 8.72 -5.17 12.43
C LEU A 40 7.46 -6.02 12.35
N ASP A 41 7.04 -6.53 13.50
CA ASP A 41 5.68 -6.99 13.67
C ASP A 41 4.70 -5.80 13.64
N GLU A 42 3.41 -6.09 13.56
CA GLU A 42 2.39 -5.05 13.45
C GLU A 42 2.41 -4.07 14.63
N PHE A 43 2.61 -4.57 15.85
CA PHE A 43 2.65 -3.72 17.04
C PHE A 43 3.82 -2.74 16.98
N SER A 44 5.02 -3.24 16.69
CA SER A 44 6.24 -2.44 16.60
C SER A 44 6.18 -1.45 15.43
N LEU A 45 5.57 -1.86 14.31
CA LEU A 45 5.31 -0.98 13.16
C LEU A 45 4.41 0.20 13.59
N LEU A 46 3.31 -0.09 14.27
CA LEU A 46 2.38 0.94 14.73
C LEU A 46 3.03 1.91 15.71
N VAL A 47 3.72 1.41 16.74
CA VAL A 47 4.43 2.25 17.73
C VAL A 47 5.40 3.20 17.03
N ARG A 48 6.24 2.68 16.13
CA ARG A 48 7.18 3.53 15.39
C ARG A 48 6.46 4.53 14.48
N ALA A 49 5.39 4.11 13.83
CA ALA A 49 4.63 5.00 12.95
C ALA A 49 4.00 6.16 13.73
N GLU A 50 3.49 5.90 14.93
CA GLU A 50 2.98 6.93 15.84
C GLU A 50 4.08 7.93 16.25
N GLU A 51 5.25 7.42 16.64
CA GLU A 51 6.42 8.24 16.97
C GLU A 51 6.84 9.13 15.79
N ALA A 52 6.89 8.56 14.59
CA ALA A 52 7.34 9.26 13.39
C ALA A 52 6.32 10.31 12.90
N CYS A 53 5.02 10.00 12.94
CA CYS A 53 3.97 10.89 12.44
C CYS A 53 3.41 11.86 13.49
N GLY A 54 3.70 11.65 14.77
CA GLY A 54 3.19 12.43 15.90
C GLY A 54 1.67 12.37 16.05
N ARG A 55 1.06 11.26 15.63
CA ARG A 55 -0.39 11.00 15.69
C ARG A 55 -0.62 9.60 16.24
N ILE A 56 -1.76 9.40 16.88
CA ILE A 56 -2.27 8.08 17.23
C ILE A 56 -2.67 7.38 15.94
N LEU A 57 -2.17 6.18 15.69
CA LEU A 57 -2.35 5.44 14.44
C LEU A 57 -3.11 4.14 14.68
N GLU A 58 -4.14 3.92 13.88
CA GLU A 58 -4.88 2.66 13.85
C GLU A 58 -4.73 1.99 12.47
N LEU A 59 -4.47 0.68 12.46
CA LEU A 59 -4.49 -0.14 11.25
C LEU A 59 -5.77 -0.98 11.22
N LYS A 60 -6.53 -0.90 10.12
CA LYS A 60 -7.73 -1.71 9.90
C LYS A 60 -7.64 -2.50 8.61
N ARG A 61 -7.87 -3.81 8.70
CA ARG A 61 -8.10 -4.68 7.55
C ARG A 61 -9.59 -4.84 7.33
N VAL A 62 -10.08 -4.37 6.20
CA VAL A 62 -11.51 -4.41 5.84
C VAL A 62 -11.64 -4.76 4.37
N PRO A 63 -12.73 -5.41 3.94
CA PRO A 63 -12.97 -5.62 2.52
C PRO A 63 -13.17 -4.26 1.84
N LEU A 64 -12.32 -3.93 0.88
CA LEU A 64 -12.44 -2.75 0.01
C LEU A 64 -12.79 -3.21 -1.41
N THR A 65 -13.12 -2.26 -2.29
CA THR A 65 -13.36 -2.54 -3.71
C THR A 65 -12.11 -3.13 -4.37
N GLU A 66 -12.28 -3.95 -5.42
CA GLU A 66 -11.18 -4.65 -6.11
C GLU A 66 -10.06 -3.72 -6.59
N ASN A 67 -10.39 -2.46 -6.90
CA ASN A 67 -9.43 -1.46 -7.40
C ASN A 67 -8.76 -0.63 -6.29
N LEU A 68 -9.00 -0.94 -5.01
CA LEU A 68 -8.48 -0.16 -3.89
C LEU A 68 -7.74 -1.08 -2.91
N TRP A 69 -6.44 -0.86 -2.78
CA TRP A 69 -5.56 -1.71 -1.98
C TRP A 69 -5.41 -1.22 -0.55
N GLY A 70 -5.39 0.10 -0.40
CA GLY A 70 -5.36 0.78 0.88
C GLY A 70 -5.87 2.20 0.74
N LEU A 71 -6.04 2.85 1.88
CA LEU A 71 -6.16 4.30 1.98
C LEU A 71 -5.81 4.74 3.40
N HIS A 72 -5.21 5.91 3.55
CA HIS A 72 -5.05 6.54 4.86
C HIS A 72 -6.03 7.71 5.05
N VAL A 73 -6.44 7.92 6.30
CA VAL A 73 -7.23 9.07 6.73
C VAL A 73 -6.56 9.70 7.93
N ALA A 74 -6.19 10.98 7.84
CA ALA A 74 -5.63 11.75 8.95
C ALA A 74 -6.57 12.89 9.35
N ARG A 75 -6.91 12.98 10.65
CA ARG A 75 -7.74 14.05 11.21
C ARG A 75 -7.27 14.41 12.61
N GLY A 76 -6.79 15.64 12.78
CA GLY A 76 -6.28 16.11 14.06
C GLY A 76 -5.04 15.33 14.51
N ASP A 77 -5.10 14.80 15.72
CA ASP A 77 -4.08 13.97 16.37
C ASP A 77 -4.20 12.48 16.04
N ARG A 78 -5.14 12.09 15.17
CA ARG A 78 -5.38 10.70 14.78
C ARG A 78 -5.14 10.47 13.30
N ALA A 79 -4.63 9.29 12.99
CA ALA A 79 -4.56 8.75 11.65
C ALA A 79 -5.06 7.30 11.65
N ARG A 80 -5.56 6.85 10.51
CA ARG A 80 -5.94 5.46 10.30
C ARG A 80 -5.48 5.03 8.91
N ILE A 81 -4.88 3.85 8.83
CA ILE A 81 -4.61 3.17 7.58
C ILE A 81 -5.64 2.04 7.43
N TYR A 82 -6.37 2.05 6.32
CA TYR A 82 -7.18 0.91 5.90
C TYR A 82 -6.41 0.12 4.85
N VAL A 83 -6.42 -1.20 5.01
CA VAL A 83 -5.84 -2.14 4.05
C VAL A 83 -6.95 -3.08 3.58
N ASN A 84 -7.00 -3.34 2.28
CA ASN A 84 -7.97 -4.25 1.70
C ASN A 84 -7.70 -5.68 2.18
N SER A 85 -8.60 -6.22 2.99
CA SER A 85 -8.47 -7.58 3.53
C SER A 85 -8.64 -8.68 2.48
N LEU A 86 -9.08 -8.33 1.26
CA LEU A 86 -9.21 -9.25 0.13
C LEU A 86 -7.86 -9.50 -0.58
N LEU A 87 -6.84 -8.68 -0.33
CA LEU A 87 -5.51 -8.89 -0.88
C LEU A 87 -4.80 -10.08 -0.21
N PRO A 88 -3.90 -10.79 -0.92
CA PRO A 88 -2.98 -11.74 -0.27
C PRO A 88 -2.14 -11.06 0.83
N PRO A 89 -1.69 -11.78 1.88
CA PRO A 89 -0.98 -11.19 3.02
C PRO A 89 0.23 -10.33 2.66
N PHE A 90 1.02 -10.77 1.67
CA PHE A 90 2.15 -10.01 1.14
C PHE A 90 1.72 -8.62 0.62
N TRP A 91 0.64 -8.58 -0.17
CA TRP A 91 0.10 -7.36 -0.76
C TRP A 91 -0.63 -6.48 0.23
N GLN A 92 -1.22 -7.05 1.28
CA GLN A 92 -1.72 -6.27 2.41
C GLN A 92 -0.59 -5.52 3.11
N ARG A 93 0.57 -6.17 3.28
CA ARG A 93 1.73 -5.57 3.92
C ARG A 93 2.38 -4.51 3.04
N PHE A 94 2.51 -4.77 1.74
CA PHE A 94 2.92 -3.78 0.75
C PHE A 94 2.02 -2.53 0.79
N ALA A 95 0.69 -2.72 0.70
CA ALA A 95 -0.27 -1.62 0.76
C ALA A 95 -0.18 -0.83 2.08
N CYS A 96 0.07 -1.50 3.20
CA CYS A 96 0.29 -0.84 4.49
C CYS A 96 1.51 0.11 4.45
N TYR A 97 2.65 -0.34 3.92
CA TYR A 97 3.84 0.50 3.81
C TYR A 97 3.67 1.64 2.81
N HIS A 98 2.97 1.40 1.69
CA HIS A 98 2.62 2.43 0.72
C HIS A 98 1.81 3.56 1.40
N GLU A 99 0.72 3.22 2.10
CA GLU A 99 -0.10 4.21 2.81
C GLU A 99 0.65 4.89 3.97
N LEU A 100 1.52 4.15 4.65
CA LEU A 100 2.38 4.71 5.69
C LEU A 100 3.31 5.79 5.11
N TYR A 101 3.89 5.57 3.92
CA TYR A 101 4.73 6.57 3.28
C TYR A 101 3.97 7.88 3.03
N HIS A 102 2.75 7.78 2.50
CA HIS A 102 1.89 8.95 2.33
C HIS A 102 1.61 9.67 3.65
N LEU A 103 1.33 8.93 4.72
CA LEU A 103 1.09 9.53 6.04
C LEU A 103 2.31 10.29 6.58
N LEU A 104 3.51 9.75 6.36
CA LEU A 104 4.78 10.31 6.85
C LEU A 104 5.24 11.52 6.02
N VAL A 105 5.18 11.41 4.70
CA VAL A 105 5.81 12.37 3.77
C VAL A 105 4.80 13.39 3.23
N HIS A 106 3.54 13.00 3.00
CA HIS A 106 2.53 13.86 2.38
C HIS A 106 1.61 14.55 3.40
N ARG A 107 2.13 14.93 4.58
CA ARG A 107 1.38 15.48 5.74
C ARG A 107 0.50 16.71 5.45
N ARG A 108 0.67 17.39 4.31
CA ARG A 108 -0.09 18.60 3.91
C ARG A 108 -1.04 18.40 2.72
N GLY A 109 -1.18 17.17 2.21
CA GLY A 109 -2.09 16.83 1.12
C GLY A 109 -1.80 17.56 -0.20
N GLU A 110 -2.58 17.23 -1.23
CA GLU A 110 -2.55 17.85 -2.56
C GLU A 110 -2.46 19.38 -2.53
N ALA A 111 -3.07 20.06 -1.55
CA ALA A 111 -3.15 21.52 -1.51
C ALA A 111 -1.80 22.24 -1.35
N PHE A 112 -0.83 21.64 -0.64
CA PHE A 112 0.52 22.20 -0.53
C PHE A 112 1.34 21.93 -1.81
N TRP A 113 1.06 20.82 -2.49
CA TRP A 113 1.85 20.33 -3.61
C TRP A 113 1.26 20.65 -4.99
N ALA A 114 -0.01 21.04 -5.11
CA ALA A 114 -0.56 21.66 -6.31
C ALA A 114 0.15 22.99 -6.66
N ARG A 115 0.95 23.53 -5.71
CA ARG A 115 1.82 24.69 -5.89
C ARG A 115 3.23 24.32 -6.39
N THR A 116 3.58 23.04 -6.40
CA THR A 116 4.83 22.51 -6.96
C THR A 116 4.47 21.69 -8.19
N ALA A 117 5.14 21.87 -9.33
CA ALA A 117 4.79 21.18 -10.58
C ALA A 117 5.11 19.65 -10.58
N THR A 118 5.14 19.00 -9.42
CA THR A 118 5.44 17.59 -9.23
C THR A 118 4.20 16.75 -9.59
N PRO A 119 4.30 15.81 -10.55
CA PRO A 119 3.17 14.98 -10.95
C PRO A 119 2.70 14.05 -9.83
N LEU A 120 1.38 13.85 -9.71
CA LEU A 120 0.78 12.88 -8.79
C LEU A 120 1.38 11.48 -8.94
N SER A 121 1.70 11.08 -10.18
CA SER A 121 2.33 9.79 -10.49
C SER A 121 3.70 9.58 -9.84
N SER A 122 4.45 10.65 -9.55
CA SER A 122 5.74 10.51 -8.86
C SER A 122 5.59 10.23 -7.37
N PHE A 123 4.49 10.64 -6.74
CA PHE A 123 4.22 10.40 -5.33
C PHE A 123 3.82 8.95 -5.08
N GLU A 124 2.93 8.42 -5.92
CA GLU A 124 2.55 7.00 -5.92
C GLU A 124 3.78 6.12 -6.16
N TYR A 125 4.61 6.48 -7.14
CA TYR A 125 5.83 5.75 -7.43
C TYR A 125 6.85 5.78 -6.27
N GLN A 126 6.98 6.91 -5.57
CA GLN A 126 7.83 6.99 -4.37
C GLN A 126 7.29 6.12 -3.23
N ALA A 127 5.97 6.10 -3.03
CA ALA A 127 5.35 5.22 -2.05
C ALA A 127 5.57 3.74 -2.38
N ASP A 128 5.46 3.36 -3.65
CA ASP A 128 5.77 2.00 -4.12
C ASP A 128 7.22 1.62 -3.89
N LEU A 129 8.17 2.51 -4.22
CA LEU A 129 9.60 2.27 -3.99
C LEU A 129 9.91 2.09 -2.51
N PHE A 130 9.31 2.92 -1.64
CA PHE A 130 9.44 2.78 -0.19
C PHE A 130 8.84 1.46 0.31
N ALA A 131 7.65 1.09 -0.18
CA ALA A 131 7.00 -0.16 0.20
C ALA A 131 7.82 -1.38 -0.22
N TRP A 132 8.33 -1.41 -1.46
CA TRP A 132 9.26 -2.45 -1.91
C TRP A 132 10.54 -2.51 -1.07
N ALA A 133 11.10 -1.35 -0.71
CA ALA A 133 12.27 -1.29 0.14
C ALA A 133 11.99 -1.82 1.56
N CYS A 134 10.81 -1.57 2.13
CA CYS A 134 10.42 -2.11 3.44
C CYS A 134 10.23 -3.63 3.41
N MET A 135 9.71 -4.14 2.30
CA MET A 135 9.46 -5.58 2.08
C MET A 135 10.71 -6.36 1.67
N LEU A 136 11.85 -5.69 1.44
CA LEU A 136 13.07 -6.32 0.93
C LEU A 136 13.56 -7.53 1.76
N PRO A 137 13.60 -7.48 3.11
CA PRO A 137 14.03 -8.64 3.89
C PRO A 137 13.13 -9.86 3.70
N GLU A 138 11.81 -9.65 3.68
CA GLU A 138 10.81 -10.71 3.57
C GLU A 138 10.81 -11.36 2.18
N TRP A 139 11.12 -10.56 1.15
CA TRP A 139 11.21 -11.06 -0.20
C TRP A 139 12.53 -11.80 -0.45
N GLN A 140 13.67 -11.32 0.05
CA GLN A 140 14.94 -12.04 -0.09
C GLN A 140 14.96 -13.42 0.60
N GLU A 141 14.06 -13.64 1.57
CA GLU A 141 13.89 -14.91 2.27
C GLU A 141 12.92 -15.90 1.57
N SER A 142 12.25 -15.47 0.50
CA SER A 142 11.40 -16.35 -0.31
C SER A 142 12.23 -17.05 -1.42
N PRO A 143 12.38 -18.38 -1.38
CA PRO A 143 13.22 -19.14 -2.33
C PRO A 143 12.70 -19.16 -3.77
#